data_AF-A0AAU7T733-F1
#
_entry.id   AF-A0AAU7T733-F1
#
_cell.length_a   1.000
_cell.length_b   1.000
_cell.length_c   1.000
_cell.angle_alpha   90.00
_cell.angle_beta   90.00
_cell.angle_gamma   90.00
#
_symmetry.space_group_name_H-M   'P 1'
#
loop_
_entity.id
_entity.type
_entity.pdbx_description
1 polymer ?
#
loop_
_entity_poly.entity_id
_entity_poly.type
_entity_poly.pdbx_seq_one_letter_code
_entity_poly.pdbx_strand_id
1 'polypeptide(L)'
;MPGSVVFAGASKVWGGGSAFYDRSAPSEVAGRAYLLTPDQLGDVAAQEMWREPGGPFALELAGLLPDVVEFHTMGPGRYETVVCLGELDGRPMYTVTHGTIADLAPVAPTASYLHWIATGLVEAHGWGIERVVDYLHAAPGVRLGWTPGALLSALDGGAGGGG
;
A
#
# COMPACT_ATOMS: atom_id res chain seq x y z
N MET A 1 1.34 6.11 -9.55
CA MET A 1 2.74 6.56 -9.42
C MET A 1 3.70 5.48 -9.94
N PRO A 2 4.96 5.80 -10.28
CA PRO A 2 5.94 4.78 -10.69
C PRO A 2 6.12 3.70 -9.62
N GLY A 3 6.44 2.48 -10.02
CA GLY A 3 6.63 1.34 -9.13
C GLY A 3 5.57 0.25 -9.28
N SER A 4 5.60 -0.74 -8.40
CA SER A 4 4.62 -1.84 -8.41
C SER A 4 4.21 -2.26 -7.00
N VAL A 5 3.13 -3.03 -6.90
CA VAL A 5 2.73 -3.70 -5.66
C VAL A 5 3.19 -5.15 -5.69
N VAL A 6 3.78 -5.59 -4.58
CA VAL A 6 4.21 -6.98 -4.36
C VAL A 6 3.53 -7.51 -3.11
N PHE A 7 2.93 -8.70 -3.19
CA PHE A 7 2.39 -9.38 -2.02
C PHE A 7 3.40 -10.38 -1.47
N ALA A 8 3.81 -10.20 -0.21
CA ALA A 8 4.84 -11.02 0.43
C ALA A 8 4.68 -11.10 1.95
N GLY A 9 5.51 -11.92 2.59
CA GLY A 9 5.48 -12.11 4.04
C GLY A 9 4.17 -12.74 4.53
N ALA A 10 3.81 -12.47 5.79
CA ALA A 10 2.60 -12.98 6.41
C ALA A 10 1.84 -11.87 7.15
N SER A 11 0.64 -11.55 6.67
CA SER A 11 -0.29 -10.61 7.30
C SER A 11 -0.94 -11.25 8.52
N LYS A 12 -0.81 -10.61 9.69
CA LYS A 12 -1.48 -11.05 10.93
C LYS A 12 -2.99 -10.77 10.92
N VAL A 13 -3.40 -9.73 10.20
CA VAL A 13 -4.80 -9.26 10.14
C VAL A 13 -5.57 -10.03 9.07
N TRP A 14 -4.97 -10.19 7.90
CA TRP A 14 -5.66 -10.72 6.72
C TRP A 14 -5.35 -12.17 6.41
N GLY A 15 -4.27 -12.72 7.00
CA GLY A 15 -3.64 -13.94 6.50
C GLY A 15 -3.00 -13.75 5.12
N GLY A 16 -2.14 -14.68 4.71
CA GLY A 16 -1.45 -14.62 3.41
C GLY A 16 -0.48 -13.43 3.29
N GLY A 17 -0.13 -13.07 2.05
CA GLY A 17 0.81 -11.99 1.75
C GLY A 17 0.25 -10.59 2.04
N SER A 18 1.07 -9.72 2.63
CA SER A 18 0.83 -8.28 2.77
C SER A 18 1.29 -7.53 1.53
N ALA A 19 0.60 -6.43 1.18
CA ALA A 19 1.04 -5.56 0.10
C ALA A 19 2.25 -4.71 0.50
N PHE A 20 3.25 -4.65 -0.37
CA PHE A 20 4.43 -3.80 -0.26
C PHE A 20 4.61 -3.00 -1.55
N TYR A 21 5.14 -1.78 -1.43
CA TYR A 21 5.44 -0.92 -2.56
C TYR A 21 6.89 -1.11 -3.03
N ASP A 22 7.05 -1.49 -4.31
CA ASP A 22 8.33 -1.56 -5.01
C ASP A 22 8.58 -0.29 -5.81
N ARG A 23 9.43 0.61 -5.29
CA ARG A 23 9.84 1.83 -6.02
C ARG A 23 10.72 1.56 -7.24
N SER A 24 11.35 0.38 -7.31
CA SER A 24 12.34 0.06 -8.36
C SER A 24 11.73 -0.56 -9.61
N ALA A 25 10.49 -1.06 -9.50
CA ALA A 25 9.81 -1.70 -10.61
C ALA A 25 9.42 -0.69 -11.70
N PRO A 26 9.70 -0.98 -13.00
CA PRO A 26 9.36 -0.11 -14.12
C PRO A 26 7.88 -0.29 -14.52
N SER A 27 6.97 -0.06 -13.58
CA SER A 27 5.52 -0.17 -13.74
C SER A 27 4.84 1.07 -13.14
N GLU A 28 3.51 1.07 -13.14
CA GLU A 28 2.70 1.99 -12.37
C GLU A 28 1.92 1.26 -11.28
N VAL A 29 1.82 1.90 -10.12
CA VAL A 29 0.96 1.51 -9.02
C VAL A 29 -0.17 2.53 -8.88
N ALA A 30 -1.40 2.01 -8.82
CA ALA A 30 -2.60 2.77 -8.50
C ALA A 30 -2.66 3.01 -6.99
N GLY A 31 -3.03 4.23 -6.60
CA GLY A 31 -3.08 4.65 -5.21
C GLY A 31 -4.08 5.77 -5.01
N ARG A 32 -4.55 5.90 -3.78
CA ARG A 32 -5.43 6.98 -3.33
C ARG A 32 -4.61 7.95 -2.50
N ALA A 33 -4.59 9.21 -2.90
CA ALA A 33 -3.96 10.28 -2.13
C ALA A 33 -4.93 10.82 -1.08
N TYR A 34 -4.42 11.12 0.11
CA TYR A 34 -5.14 11.78 1.19
C TYR A 34 -4.45 13.11 1.49
N LEU A 35 -5.23 14.19 1.59
CA LEU A 35 -4.70 15.48 1.99
C LEU A 35 -4.62 15.55 3.52
N LEU A 36 -3.40 15.44 4.04
CA LEU A 36 -3.11 15.43 5.47
C LEU A 36 -2.13 16.55 5.82
N THR A 37 -2.16 17.00 7.07
CA THR A 37 -1.05 17.77 7.65
C THR A 37 0.16 16.87 7.90
N PRO A 38 1.39 17.44 8.03
CA PRO A 38 2.56 16.68 8.46
C PRO A 38 2.33 15.88 9.75
N ASP A 39 1.68 16.49 10.75
CA ASP A 39 1.37 15.84 12.03
C ASP A 39 0.43 14.64 11.84
N GLN A 40 -0.59 14.77 11.00
CA GLN A 40 -1.52 13.68 10.71
C GLN A 40 -0.83 12.50 10.00
N LEU A 41 0.10 12.79 9.08
CA LEU A 41 0.90 11.72 8.46
C LEU A 41 1.82 11.05 9.49
N GLY A 42 2.40 11.84 10.39
CA GLY A 42 3.15 11.36 11.56
C GLY A 42 2.33 10.38 12.41
N ASP A 43 1.09 10.74 12.73
CA ASP A 43 0.17 9.91 13.51
C ASP A 43 -0.19 8.60 12.79
N VAL A 44 -0.50 8.67 11.50
CA VAL A 44 -0.80 7.47 10.68
C VAL A 44 0.40 6.51 10.69
N ALA A 45 1.61 7.02 10.47
CA ALA A 45 2.82 6.20 10.49
C ALA A 45 3.07 5.58 11.87
N ALA A 46 2.85 6.33 12.95
CA ALA A 46 2.97 5.81 14.31
C ALA A 46 1.98 4.66 14.57
N GLN A 47 0.72 4.81 14.16
CA GLN A 47 -0.32 3.80 14.34
C GLN A 47 0.01 2.49 13.61
N GLU A 48 0.49 2.55 12.37
CA GLU A 48 0.92 1.37 11.60
C GLU A 48 2.03 0.57 12.30
N MET A 49 2.82 1.27 13.12
CA MET A 49 3.91 0.70 13.90
C MET A 49 3.53 0.34 15.34
N TRP A 50 2.24 0.45 15.69
CA TRP A 50 1.74 0.26 17.07
C TRP A 50 2.41 1.20 18.08
N ARG A 51 2.73 2.43 17.65
CA ARG A 51 3.27 3.52 18.47
C ARG A 51 2.16 4.56 18.74
N GLU A 52 2.38 5.36 19.77
CA GLU A 52 1.43 6.41 20.18
C GLU A 52 1.39 7.57 19.14
N PRO A 53 0.20 7.95 18.65
CA PRO A 53 0.01 9.21 17.91
C PRO A 53 0.48 10.42 18.71
N GLY A 54 1.10 11.41 18.05
CA GLY A 54 1.70 12.57 18.71
C GLY A 54 2.94 12.26 19.55
N GLY A 55 3.42 11.01 19.54
CA GLY A 55 4.63 10.59 20.21
C GLY A 55 5.91 11.08 19.50
N PRO A 56 7.10 10.82 20.09
CA PRO A 56 8.38 11.29 19.56
C PRO A 56 8.61 10.95 18.07
N PHE A 57 8.24 9.73 17.67
CA PHE A 57 8.37 9.30 16.27
C PHE A 57 7.48 10.11 15.31
N ALA A 58 6.22 10.36 15.69
CA ALA A 58 5.28 11.10 14.85
C ALA A 58 5.75 12.54 14.65
N LEU A 59 6.23 13.18 15.73
CA LEU A 59 6.76 14.55 15.69
C LEU A 59 8.05 14.66 14.87
N GLU A 60 8.95 13.67 15.00
CA GLU A 60 10.18 13.60 14.21
C GLU A 60 9.87 13.42 12.72
N LEU A 61 8.95 12.51 12.36
CA LEU A 61 8.51 12.31 10.99
C LEU A 61 7.86 13.58 10.43
N ALA A 62 6.94 14.20 11.16
CA ALA A 62 6.29 15.43 10.72
C ALA A 62 7.30 16.56 10.45
N GLY A 63 8.30 16.69 11.32
CA GLY A 63 9.35 17.71 11.21
C GLY A 63 10.29 17.52 10.01
N LEU A 64 10.57 16.27 9.62
CA LEU A 64 11.51 15.98 8.52
C LEU A 64 10.88 16.02 7.13
N LEU A 65 9.55 15.90 6.99
CA LEU A 65 8.88 15.80 5.69
C LEU A 65 9.30 16.87 4.68
N PRO A 66 9.39 18.17 5.04
CA PRO A 66 9.77 19.22 4.08
C PRO A 66 11.17 19.05 3.47
N ASP A 67 12.06 18.33 4.15
CA ASP A 67 13.45 18.12 3.73
C ASP A 67 13.65 16.81 2.93
N VAL A 68 12.60 15.99 2.79
CA VAL A 68 12.68 14.71 2.06
C VAL A 68 12.57 14.94 0.56
N VAL A 69 13.71 14.89 -0.14
CA VAL A 69 13.77 15.04 -1.61
C VAL A 69 13.36 13.77 -2.35
N GLU A 70 13.92 12.61 -1.97
CA GLU A 70 13.58 11.32 -2.59
C GLU A 70 13.05 10.31 -1.57
N PHE A 71 13.84 9.99 -0.56
CA PHE A 71 13.45 9.13 0.55
C PHE A 71 14.31 9.40 1.78
N HIS A 72 13.78 9.05 2.94
CA HIS A 72 14.50 9.11 4.20
C HIS A 72 14.13 7.90 5.07
N THR A 73 15.13 7.23 5.64
CA THR A 73 14.95 6.08 6.52
C THR A 73 15.25 6.47 7.96
N MET A 74 14.20 6.50 8.79
CA MET A 74 14.27 6.80 10.22
C MET A 74 14.75 5.60 11.05
N GLY A 75 14.68 4.38 10.49
CA GLY A 75 15.12 3.16 11.16
C GLY A 75 14.91 1.89 10.30
N PRO A 76 15.30 0.72 10.82
CA PRO A 76 15.27 -0.55 10.08
C PRO A 76 13.88 -1.24 10.02
N GLY A 77 12.86 -0.64 10.64
CA GLY A 77 11.53 -1.21 10.80
C GLY A 77 10.62 -1.09 9.58
N ARG A 78 9.51 -1.82 9.64
CA ARG A 78 8.37 -1.65 8.72
C ARG A 78 7.76 -0.28 8.96
N TYR A 79 7.59 0.49 7.88
CA TYR A 79 7.09 1.86 7.91
C TYR A 79 8.02 2.89 8.58
N GLU A 80 9.34 2.65 8.58
CA GLU A 80 10.34 3.64 8.99
C GLU A 80 11.04 4.31 7.81
N THR A 81 10.56 4.11 6.57
CA THR A 81 11.07 4.82 5.38
C THR A 81 9.97 5.66 4.76
N VAL A 82 10.17 6.96 4.68
CA VAL A 82 9.32 7.87 3.92
C VAL A 82 9.90 8.09 2.53
N VAL A 83 9.03 8.12 1.52
CA VAL A 83 9.39 8.34 0.11
C VAL A 83 8.56 9.50 -0.43
N CYS A 84 9.22 10.47 -1.05
CA CYS A 84 8.57 11.52 -1.83
C CYS A 84 8.20 10.94 -3.21
N LEU A 85 6.92 11.01 -3.55
CA LEU A 85 6.35 10.47 -4.79
C LEU A 85 6.18 11.54 -5.89
N GLY A 86 6.72 12.74 -5.66
CA GLY A 86 6.51 13.93 -6.49
C GLY A 86 5.38 14.81 -5.97
N GLU A 87 4.73 15.54 -6.88
CA GLU A 87 3.69 16.50 -6.53
C GLU A 87 2.34 16.15 -7.19
N LEU A 88 1.25 16.46 -6.49
CA LEU A 88 -0.12 16.45 -6.99
C LEU A 88 -0.78 17.76 -6.60
N ASP A 89 -1.33 18.48 -7.58
CA ASP A 89 -1.95 19.79 -7.42
C ASP A 89 -1.06 20.80 -6.66
N GLY A 90 0.25 20.78 -6.95
CA GLY A 90 1.25 21.64 -6.31
C GLY A 90 1.55 21.31 -4.85
N ARG A 91 1.17 20.11 -4.39
CA ARG A 91 1.45 19.61 -3.04
C ARG A 91 2.32 18.36 -3.10
N PRO A 92 3.34 18.23 -2.23
CA PRO A 92 4.16 17.03 -2.20
C PRO A 92 3.32 15.83 -1.75
N MET A 93 3.57 14.69 -2.39
CA MET A 93 2.99 13.41 -2.02
C MET A 93 4.04 12.56 -1.33
N TYR A 94 3.68 11.99 -0.19
CA TYR A 94 4.53 11.08 0.57
C TYR A 94 3.86 9.72 0.73
N THR A 95 4.67 8.67 0.78
CA THR A 95 4.25 7.36 1.29
C THR A 95 5.23 6.91 2.35
N VAL A 96 4.72 6.17 3.33
CA VAL A 96 5.54 5.48 4.33
C VAL A 96 5.58 4.00 3.95
N THR A 97 6.76 3.42 3.91
CA THR A 97 6.98 2.04 3.44
C THR A 97 8.16 1.39 4.16
N HIS A 98 8.44 0.14 3.80
CA HIS A 98 9.64 -0.59 4.19
C HIS A 98 10.83 -0.20 3.30
N GLY A 99 12.04 -0.09 3.88
CA GLY A 99 13.23 0.40 3.17
C GLY A 99 13.74 -0.51 2.05
N THR A 100 13.62 -1.84 2.20
CA THR A 100 14.08 -2.80 1.18
C THR A 100 13.06 -3.93 1.02
N ILE A 101 12.51 -4.09 -0.18
CA ILE A 101 11.52 -5.14 -0.46
C ILE A 101 12.00 -6.19 -1.48
N ALA A 102 13.16 -5.96 -2.11
CA ALA A 102 13.69 -6.77 -3.22
C ALA A 102 13.92 -8.24 -2.86
N ASP A 103 14.18 -8.54 -1.58
CA ASP A 103 14.47 -9.89 -1.10
C ASP A 103 13.23 -10.65 -0.58
N LEU A 104 12.04 -10.04 -0.64
CA LEU A 104 10.83 -10.67 -0.12
C LEU A 104 10.25 -11.67 -1.14
N ALA A 105 10.29 -12.95 -0.77
CA ALA A 105 9.62 -13.99 -1.55
C ALA A 105 8.10 -13.70 -1.65
N PRO A 106 7.51 -13.68 -2.86
CA PRO A 106 6.09 -13.41 -3.00
C PRO A 106 5.22 -14.49 -2.35
N VAL A 107 4.10 -14.07 -1.75
CA VAL A 107 3.13 -14.91 -1.06
C VAL A 107 1.73 -14.51 -1.50
N ALA A 108 0.87 -15.50 -1.77
CA ALA A 108 -0.50 -15.23 -2.17
C ALA A 108 -1.27 -14.50 -1.05
N PRO A 109 -1.93 -13.36 -1.35
CA PRO A 109 -2.87 -12.73 -0.44
C PRO A 109 -4.20 -13.51 -0.37
N THR A 110 -4.98 -13.25 0.67
CA THR A 110 -6.31 -13.85 0.85
C THR A 110 -7.39 -13.12 0.05
N ALA A 111 -8.52 -13.80 -0.17
CA ALA A 111 -9.66 -13.27 -0.91
C ALA A 111 -10.21 -11.97 -0.30
N SER A 112 -10.37 -11.96 1.03
CA SER A 112 -10.90 -10.81 1.78
C SER A 112 -9.98 -9.60 1.67
N TYR A 113 -8.67 -9.80 1.66
CA TYR A 113 -7.72 -8.71 1.48
C TYR A 113 -7.75 -8.15 0.07
N LEU A 114 -7.80 -9.02 -0.95
CA LEU A 114 -7.96 -8.60 -2.34
C LEU A 114 -9.28 -7.87 -2.57
N HIS A 115 -10.38 -8.31 -1.94
CA HIS A 115 -11.65 -7.61 -1.99
C HIS A 115 -11.57 -6.21 -1.39
N TRP A 116 -10.92 -6.05 -0.23
CA TRP A 116 -10.72 -4.74 0.39
C TRP A 116 -9.92 -3.78 -0.50
N ILE A 117 -8.82 -4.25 -1.11
CA ILE A 117 -8.03 -3.46 -2.07
C ILE A 117 -8.84 -3.13 -3.32
N ALA A 118 -9.60 -4.10 -3.85
CA ALA A 118 -10.44 -3.92 -5.03
C ALA A 118 -11.48 -2.82 -4.81
N THR A 119 -12.17 -2.82 -3.68
CA THR A 119 -13.14 -1.76 -3.32
C THR A 119 -12.46 -0.39 -3.34
N GLY A 120 -11.27 -0.25 -2.73
CA GLY A 120 -10.52 1.00 -2.75
C GLY A 120 -10.13 1.46 -4.16
N LEU A 121 -9.76 0.53 -5.05
CA LEU A 121 -9.42 0.84 -6.46
C LEU A 121 -10.66 1.29 -7.26
N VAL A 122 -11.80 0.63 -7.05
CA VAL A 122 -13.07 1.03 -7.68
C VAL A 122 -13.47 2.43 -7.22
N GLU A 123 -13.42 2.71 -5.92
CA GLU A 123 -13.77 4.02 -5.37
C GLU A 123 -12.83 5.14 -5.83
N ALA A 124 -11.52 4.89 -5.83
CA ALA A 124 -10.52 5.93 -6.10
C ALA A 124 -10.37 6.23 -7.59
N HIS A 125 -10.60 5.23 -8.47
CA HIS A 125 -10.31 5.35 -9.89
C HIS A 125 -11.51 5.10 -10.81
N GLY A 126 -12.67 4.71 -10.28
CA GLY A 126 -13.86 4.40 -11.06
C GLY A 126 -13.70 3.19 -11.98
N TRP A 127 -12.79 2.27 -11.65
CA TRP A 127 -12.50 1.11 -12.48
C TRP A 127 -13.61 0.06 -12.41
N GLY A 128 -13.90 -0.58 -13.54
CA GLY A 128 -14.71 -1.80 -13.56
C GLY A 128 -13.94 -2.99 -12.98
N ILE A 129 -14.67 -4.00 -12.52
CA ILE A 129 -14.07 -5.15 -11.81
C ILE A 129 -13.07 -5.92 -12.66
N GLU A 130 -13.30 -6.05 -13.97
CA GLU A 130 -12.37 -6.72 -14.89
C GLU A 130 -11.00 -6.01 -14.92
N ARG A 131 -11.00 -4.68 -14.97
CA ARG A 131 -9.76 -3.89 -14.91
C ARG A 131 -9.04 -4.05 -13.58
N VAL A 132 -9.78 -4.15 -12.47
CA VAL A 132 -9.22 -4.41 -11.14
C VAL A 132 -8.59 -5.80 -11.07
N VAL A 133 -9.24 -6.82 -11.64
CA VAL A 133 -8.71 -8.18 -11.74
C VAL A 133 -7.40 -8.19 -12.52
N ASP A 134 -7.37 -7.57 -13.70
CA ASP A 134 -6.17 -7.51 -14.53
C ASP A 134 -5.01 -6.82 -13.79
N TYR A 135 -5.30 -5.70 -13.14
CA TYR A 135 -4.32 -4.95 -12.36
C TYR A 135 -3.77 -5.75 -11.17
N LEU A 136 -4.64 -6.35 -10.36
CA LEU A 136 -4.22 -7.14 -9.19
C LEU A 136 -3.50 -8.42 -9.60
N HIS A 137 -3.95 -9.09 -10.66
CA HIS A 137 -3.30 -10.29 -11.17
C HIS A 137 -1.90 -9.98 -11.76
N ALA A 138 -1.63 -8.74 -12.17
CA ALA A 138 -0.28 -8.32 -12.56
C ALA A 138 0.69 -8.17 -11.36
N ALA A 139 0.23 -8.25 -10.11
CA ALA A 139 1.08 -8.20 -8.93
C ALA A 139 1.75 -9.55 -8.62
N PRO A 140 3.06 -9.60 -8.33
CA PRO A 140 3.69 -10.77 -7.73
C PRO A 140 2.99 -11.17 -6.42
N GLY A 141 2.87 -12.48 -6.19
CA GLY A 141 2.10 -13.04 -5.07
C GLY A 141 0.67 -13.37 -5.46
N VAL A 142 -0.06 -12.45 -6.11
CA VAL A 142 -1.41 -12.74 -6.62
C VAL A 142 -1.38 -13.85 -7.68
N ARG A 143 -0.48 -13.74 -8.68
CA ARG A 143 -0.27 -14.78 -9.71
C ARG A 143 0.03 -16.18 -9.18
N LEU A 144 0.54 -16.29 -7.94
CA LEU A 144 0.92 -17.58 -7.36
C LEU A 144 -0.30 -18.34 -6.82
N GLY A 145 -1.34 -17.62 -6.38
CA GLY A 145 -2.51 -18.21 -5.73
C GLY A 145 -3.82 -18.02 -6.47
N TRP A 146 -3.86 -17.14 -7.47
CA TRP A 146 -5.10 -16.69 -8.11
C TRP A 146 -4.99 -16.76 -9.62
N THR A 147 -5.94 -17.44 -10.25
CA THR A 147 -6.22 -17.25 -11.68
C THR A 147 -7.12 -16.03 -11.86
N PRO A 148 -7.15 -15.38 -13.04
CA PRO A 148 -8.04 -14.24 -13.27
C PRO A 148 -9.51 -14.58 -13.01
N GLY A 149 -9.99 -15.76 -13.40
CA GLY A 149 -11.38 -16.17 -13.16
C GLY A 149 -11.70 -16.44 -11.68
N ALA A 150 -10.77 -17.04 -10.94
CA ALA A 150 -10.94 -17.24 -9.49
C ALA A 150 -10.94 -15.91 -8.74
N LEU A 151 -10.08 -14.97 -9.17
CA LEU A 151 -10.03 -13.63 -8.63
C LEU A 151 -11.33 -12.88 -8.92
N LEU A 152 -11.80 -12.88 -10.17
CA LEU A 152 -13.07 -12.26 -10.55
C LEU A 152 -14.22 -12.80 -9.69
N SER A 153 -14.33 -14.12 -9.56
CA SER A 153 -15.36 -14.77 -8.73
C SER A 153 -15.29 -14.33 -7.26
N ALA A 154 -14.08 -14.20 -6.71
CA ALA A 154 -13.86 -13.77 -5.34
C ALA A 154 -14.20 -12.29 -5.12
N LEU A 155 -13.99 -11.44 -6.13
CA LEU A 155 -14.28 -10.01 -6.04
C LEU A 155 -15.77 -9.70 -6.27
N ASP A 156 -16.41 -10.41 -7.20
CA ASP A 156 -17.85 -10.27 -7.49
C ASP A 156 -18.74 -10.83 -6.37
N GLY A 157 -18.31 -11.91 -5.72
CA GLY A 157 -19.06 -12.59 -4.66
C GLY A 157 -19.24 -11.81 -3.36
N GLY A 158 -18.57 -10.67 -3.18
CA GLY A 158 -18.63 -9.84 -1.97
C GLY A 158 -19.83 -8.90 -1.88
N ALA A 159 -20.64 -8.76 -2.94
CA ALA A 159 -21.82 -7.88 -2.95
C ALA A 159 -23.01 -8.38 -2.10
N GLY A 160 -22.84 -9.43 -1.28
CA GLY A 160 -23.94 -10.11 -0.59
C GLY A 160 -23.67 -10.66 0.82
N GLY A 161 -22.79 -10.05 1.61
CA GLY A 161 -22.40 -10.62 2.91
C GLY A 161 -22.09 -9.62 4.02
N GLY A 162 -23.08 -8.80 4.40
CA GLY A 162 -23.07 -8.04 5.66
C GLY A 162 -24.40 -8.21 6.37
N GLY A 163 -24.48 -9.20 7.26
CA GLY A 163 -25.58 -9.42 8.20
C GLY A 163 -25.03 -9.44 9.62
#